data_AF-A0A947KXV5-F1
#
_entry.id   AF-A0A947KXV5-F1
#
_cell.length_a   1.000
_cell.length_b   1.000
_cell.length_c   1.000
_cell.angle_alpha   90.00
_cell.angle_beta   90.00
_cell.angle_gamma   90.00
#
_symmetry.space_group_name_H-M   'P 1'
#
loop_
_entity.id
_entity.type
_entity.pdbx_description
1 polymer ?
#
loop_
_entity_poly.entity_id
_entity_poly.type
_entity_poly.pdbx_seq_one_letter_code
_entity_poly.pdbx_strand_id
1 'polypeptide(L)' 'MGFGSPIHWVVLVLVIVLLFGGGRISSLMGDVAKGIKSFKKGLSDDEGETASAAKPAQRIDRQSAPAEQTATREEQKLDS' A
#
# COMPACT_ATOMS: atom_id res chain seq x y z
N MET A 1 -6.52 41.08 -11.51
CA MET A 1 -5.39 40.18 -11.18
C MET A 1 -5.82 39.30 -10.02
N GLY A 2 -5.84 37.96 -10.15
CA GLY A 2 -6.06 37.07 -8.99
C GLY A 2 -6.86 35.78 -9.18
N PHE A 3 -7.48 35.54 -10.35
CA PHE A 3 -8.32 34.34 -10.56
C PHE A 3 -7.53 33.03 -10.75
N GLY A 4 -6.21 33.11 -10.87
CA GLY A 4 -5.32 31.97 -11.11
C GLY A 4 -4.41 31.61 -9.94
N SER A 5 -4.74 32.00 -8.71
CA SER A 5 -3.88 31.68 -7.57
C SER A 5 -3.85 30.16 -7.32
N PRO A 6 -2.66 29.53 -7.22
CA PRO A 6 -2.52 28.11 -6.91
C PRO A 6 -3.28 27.68 -5.66
N ILE A 7 -3.53 28.60 -4.73
CA ILE A 7 -4.30 28.35 -3.51
C ILE A 7 -5.74 27.89 -3.81
N HIS A 8 -6.36 28.39 -4.88
CA HIS A 8 -7.73 28.03 -5.23
C HIS A 8 -7.83 26.55 -5.64
N TRP A 9 -6.88 26.08 -6.44
CA TRP A 9 -6.78 24.68 -6.85
C TRP A 9 -6.57 23.75 -5.65
N VAL A 10 -5.73 24.15 -4.69
CA VAL A 10 -5.50 23.38 -3.45
C VAL A 10 -6.79 23.27 -2.63
N VAL A 11 -7.52 24.38 -2.46
CA VAL A 11 -8.80 24.38 -1.72
C VAL A 11 -9.85 23.51 -2.42
N LEU A 12 -9.92 23.54 -3.75
CA LEU A 12 -10.85 22.71 -4.52
C LEU A 12 -10.57 21.21 -4.34
N VAL A 13 -9.30 20.81 -4.45
CA VAL A 13 -8.88 19.41 -4.25
C VAL A 13 -9.17 18.96 -2.82
N LEU A 14 -8.92 19.83 -1.83
CA LEU A 14 -9.20 19.52 -0.43
C LEU A 14 -10.69 19.22 -0.22
N VAL A 15 -11.59 20.04 -0.77
CA VAL A 15 -13.05 19.82 -0.66
C VAL A 15 -13.47 18.50 -1.31
N ILE A 16 -12.93 18.17 -2.48
CA ILE A 16 -13.21 16.90 -3.17
C ILE A 16 -12.73 15.71 -2.30
N VAL A 17 -11.54 15.78 -1.73
CA VAL A 17 -11.01 14.71 -0.87
C VAL A 17 -11.84 14.55 0.41
N LEU A 18 -12.34 15.63 1.01
CA LEU A 18 -13.25 15.54 2.16
C LEU A 18 -14.61 14.92 1.80
N LEU A 19 -15.19 15.27 0.65
CA LEU A 19 -16.50 14.76 0.21
C LEU A 19 -16.46 13.27 -0.14
N PHE A 20 -15.40 12.85 -0.84
CA PHE A 20 -15.26 11.46 -1.29
C PHE A 20 -14.52 10.57 -0.28
N GLY A 21 -13.82 11.17 0.68
CA GLY A 21 -13.01 10.50 1.68
C GLY A 21 -11.72 9.88 1.11
N GLY A 22 -10.67 9.80 1.94
CA GLY A 22 -9.36 9.25 1.52
C GLY A 22 -9.40 7.80 1.03
N GLY A 23 -10.37 7.00 1.49
CA GLY A 23 -10.50 5.59 1.11
C GLY A 23 -10.86 5.35 -0.36
N ARG A 24 -11.73 6.18 -0.95
CA ARG A 24 -12.14 6.05 -2.36
C ARG A 24 -11.05 6.57 -3.30
N ILE A 25 -10.43 7.70 -2.97
CA ILE A 25 -9.31 8.27 -3.75
C ILE A 25 -8.10 7.33 -3.74
N SER A 26 -7.77 6.72 -2.60
CA SER A 26 -6.59 5.84 -2.50
C SER A 26 -6.71 4.59 -3.37
N SER A 27 -7.89 3.96 -3.40
CA SER A 27 -8.14 2.79 -4.26
C SER A 27 -8.08 3.17 -5.75
N LEU A 28 -8.71 4.28 -6.14
CA LEU A 28 -8.72 4.76 -7.52
C LEU A 28 -7.33 5.21 -7.99
N MET A 29 -6.58 5.91 -7.13
CA MET A 29 -5.21 6.33 -7.40
C MET A 29 -4.29 5.11 -7.57
N GLY A 30 -4.52 4.01 -6.84
CA GLY A 30 -3.78 2.76 -6.99
C GLY A 30 -3.96 2.10 -8.36
N ASP A 31 -5.20 2.01 -8.85
CA ASP A 31 -5.51 1.48 -10.19
C ASP A 31 -4.99 2.41 -11.30
N VAL A 32 -5.16 3.73 -11.15
CA VAL A 32 -4.63 4.72 -12.09
C VAL A 32 -3.10 4.69 -12.12
N ALA A 33 -2.44 4.60 -10.96
CA ALA A 33 -0.98 4.50 -10.88
C ALA A 33 -0.45 3.20 -11.52
N LYS A 34 -1.17 2.08 -11.38
CA LYS A 34 -0.85 0.83 -12.10
C LYS A 34 -1.01 0.98 -13.60
N GLY A 35 -2.10 1.60 -14.08
CA GLY A 35 -2.32 1.87 -15.50
C GLY A 35 -1.22 2.74 -16.11
N ILE A 36 -0.88 3.85 -15.45
CA ILE A 36 0.19 4.76 -15.90
C ILE A 36 1.56 4.08 -15.82
N LYS A 37 1.83 3.26 -14.79
CA LYS A 37 3.09 2.51 -14.66
C LYS A 37 3.23 1.45 -15.74
N SER A 38 2.16 0.73 -16.09
CA SER A 38 2.15 -0.23 -17.19
C SER A 38 2.26 0.45 -18.55
N PHE A 39 1.65 1.62 -18.73
CA PHE A 39 1.79 2.41 -19.94
C PHE A 39 3.23 2.91 -20.13
N LYS A 40 3.83 3.47 -19.07
CA LYS A 40 5.23 3.89 -19.09
C LYS A 40 6.16 2.71 -19.27
N LYS A 41 5.89 1.59 -18.59
CA LYS A 41 6.69 0.38 -18.74
C LYS A 41 6.59 -0.19 -20.15
N GLY A 42 5.41 -0.23 -20.78
CA GLY A 42 5.26 -0.64 -22.18
C GLY A 42 5.97 0.31 -23.15
N LEU A 43 6.00 1.62 -22.86
CA LEU A 43 6.75 2.59 -23.66
C LEU A 43 8.27 2.48 -23.46
N SER A 44 8.72 2.09 -22.27
CA SER A 44 10.14 1.89 -21.94
C SER A 44 10.65 0.47 -22.25
N ASP A 45 9.78 -0.53 -22.34
CA ASP A 45 10.12 -1.90 -22.74
C ASP A 45 10.55 -1.95 -24.22
N ASP A 46 10.03 -1.02 -25.04
CA ASP A 46 10.48 -0.78 -26.42
C ASP A 46 11.92 -0.22 -26.49
N GLU A 47 12.43 0.38 -25.40
CA GLU A 47 13.75 1.03 -25.34
C GLU A 47 14.76 0.39 -24.36
N GLY A 48 14.38 -0.61 -23.55
CA GLY A 48 15.30 -1.16 -22.54
C GLY A 48 14.70 -2.23 -21.64
N GLU A 49 15.02 -3.47 -21.97
CA GLU A 49 14.72 -4.67 -21.20
C GLU A 49 15.15 -4.54 -19.72
N THR A 50 14.37 -5.15 -18.81
CA THR A 50 14.67 -5.40 -17.38
C THR A 50 14.72 -4.21 -16.40
N ALA A 51 13.57 -3.90 -15.79
CA ALA A 51 13.53 -3.47 -14.38
C ALA A 51 12.18 -3.79 -13.73
N SER A 52 12.20 -4.81 -12.85
CA SER A 52 11.46 -4.88 -11.59
C SER A 52 9.94 -4.63 -11.66
N ALA A 53 9.20 -5.58 -12.21
CA ALA A 53 7.84 -5.84 -11.76
C ALA A 53 7.92 -6.80 -10.55
N ALA A 54 7.13 -6.50 -9.51
CA ALA A 54 6.91 -7.33 -8.33
C ALA A 54 8.03 -7.41 -7.26
N LYS A 55 8.12 -6.37 -6.42
CA LYS A 55 8.27 -6.66 -4.98
C LYS A 55 6.85 -6.85 -4.43
N PRO A 56 6.38 -8.10 -4.22
CA PRO A 56 5.09 -8.31 -3.60
C PRO A 56 5.14 -7.71 -2.19
N ALA A 57 4.09 -6.99 -1.83
CA ALA A 57 3.78 -6.64 -0.46
C ALA A 57 3.50 -7.96 0.30
N GLN A 58 4.56 -8.67 0.69
CA GLN A 58 4.47 -9.75 1.65
C GLN A 58 4.50 -9.11 3.04
N ARG A 59 3.53 -9.50 3.88
CA ARG A 59 3.38 -9.22 5.33
C ARG A 59 2.48 -8.03 5.72
N ILE A 60 1.23 -8.09 5.29
CA ILE A 60 0.10 -7.81 6.20
C ILE A 60 -0.69 -9.14 6.21
N ASP A 61 -1.23 -9.57 7.36
CA ASP A 61 -1.81 -10.91 7.63
C ASP A 61 -0.82 -12.06 7.89
N ARG A 62 -0.09 -12.02 9.03
CA ARG A 62 0.31 -13.23 9.80
C ARG A 62 0.93 -12.89 11.18
N GLN A 63 0.34 -11.96 11.92
CA GLN A 63 0.66 -11.82 13.35
C GLN A 63 -0.54 -11.25 14.13
N SER A 64 -1.69 -11.91 14.00
CA SER A 64 -2.69 -11.94 15.07
C SER A 64 -2.58 -13.31 15.72
N ALA A 65 -2.47 -13.31 17.05
CA ALA A 65 -2.11 -14.38 17.99
C ALA A 65 -2.51 -15.83 17.62
N PRO A 66 -1.72 -16.80 18.09
CA PRO A 66 -2.11 -17.42 19.36
C PRO A 66 -1.10 -17.14 20.47
N ALA A 67 -1.65 -16.74 21.61
CA ALA A 67 -0.99 -16.84 22.90
C ALA A 67 -0.63 -18.31 23.20
N GLU A 68 0.28 -18.47 24.17
CA GLU A 68 0.46 -19.69 24.97
C GLU A 68 1.49 -20.71 24.46
N GLN A 69 2.76 -20.46 24.80
CA GLN A 69 3.75 -21.50 25.05
C GLN A 69 4.93 -20.88 25.80
N THR A 70 4.79 -20.73 27.12
CA THR A 70 5.86 -20.78 28.13
C THR A 70 5.25 -20.51 29.51
N ALA A 71 4.49 -21.46 30.03
CA ALA A 71 4.30 -21.61 31.48
C ALA A 71 3.63 -22.96 31.77
N THR A 72 4.29 -23.75 32.62
CA THR A 72 3.76 -24.91 33.38
C THR A 72 4.12 -26.29 32.86
N ARG A 73 4.63 -27.09 33.81
CA ARG A 73 4.83 -28.56 33.83
C ARG A 73 6.23 -28.98 33.40
N GLU A 74 7.27 -29.01 34.26
CA GLU A 74 7.41 -29.76 35.53
C GLU A 74 6.76 -31.15 35.46
N GLU A 75 7.52 -32.23 35.70
CA GLU A 75 7.23 -33.66 35.39
C GLU A 75 7.75 -34.04 33.98
N GLN A 76 8.87 -34.73 33.79
CA GLN A 76 9.14 -36.05 34.35
C GLN A 76 10.66 -36.28 34.38
N LYS A 77 11.28 -35.82 35.47
CA LYS A 77 12.53 -36.34 36.00
C LYS A 77 12.18 -37.61 36.77
N LEU A 78 11.97 -38.76 36.11
CA LEU A 78 11.92 -40.07 36.79
C LEU A 78 11.84 -41.21 35.76
N ASP A 79 13.00 -41.76 35.42
CA ASP A 79 13.30 -43.14 34.96
C ASP A 79 14.77 -43.06 34.50
N SER A 80 15.80 -43.47 35.24
CA SER A 80 15.96 -44.70 36.01
C SER A 80 15.56 -45.93 35.21
#